data_AF-A0A9E1RB98-F1
#
_entry.id   AF-A0A9E1RB98-F1
#
_cell.length_a   1.000
_cell.length_b   1.000
_cell.length_c   1.000
_cell.angle_alpha   90.00
_cell.angle_beta   90.00
_cell.angle_gamma   90.00
#
_symmetry.space_group_name_H-M   'P 1'
#
loop_
_entity.id
_entity.type
_entity.pdbx_description
1 polymer ?
#
loop_
_entity_poly.entity_id
_entity_poly.type
_entity_poly.pdbx_seq_one_letter_code
_entity_poly.pdbx_strand_id
1 'polypeptide(L)' 'GLEGKWAIHPSQIALANEVFSPPPAELNRAKGILDALAEAQAKGQGAAQLDGKMIDAASARMAENVVNVANIIAAKGS' A
#
# COMPACT_ATOMS: atom_id res chain seq x y z
N GLY A 1 -9.21 6.88 -2.54
CA GLY A 1 -10.49 6.54 -1.89
C GLY A 1 -10.70 7.45 -0.70
N LEU A 2 -11.59 7.10 0.24
CA LEU A 2 -11.62 7.72 1.56
C LEU A 2 -10.61 6.99 2.46
N GLU A 3 -9.78 7.74 3.19
CA GLU A 3 -8.65 7.20 3.97
C GLU A 3 -8.95 7.11 5.47
N GLY A 4 -10.17 7.42 5.90
CA GLY A 4 -10.56 7.37 7.29
C GLY A 4 -11.98 7.86 7.57
N LYS A 5 -12.35 7.80 8.85
CA LYS A 5 -13.63 8.28 9.39
C LYS A 5 -13.43 8.93 10.75
N TRP A 6 -14.14 10.02 11.03
CA TRP A 6 -14.16 10.64 12.36
C TRP A 6 -14.88 9.74 13.36
N ALA A 7 -14.27 9.55 14.53
CA ALA A 7 -14.87 8.86 15.67
C ALA A 7 -15.31 9.89 16.72
N ILE A 8 -16.60 9.96 16.99
CA ILE A 8 -17.16 10.82 18.06
C ILE A 8 -17.43 10.04 19.35
N HIS A 9 -17.29 8.71 19.30
CA HIS A 9 -17.45 7.82 20.44
C HIS A 9 -16.36 6.73 20.41
N PRO A 10 -15.78 6.32 21.56
CA PRO A 10 -14.70 5.34 21.61
C PRO A 10 -15.02 4.00 20.93
N SER A 11 -16.28 3.55 20.97
CA SER A 11 -16.69 2.30 20.30
C SER A 11 -16.54 2.30 18.78
N GLN A 12 -16.39 3.47 18.15
CA GLN A 12 -16.22 3.60 16.70
C GLN A 12 -14.76 3.39 16.25
N ILE A 13 -13.80 3.48 17.18
CA ILE A 13 -12.37 3.47 16.87
C ILE A 13 -11.96 2.12 16.27
N ALA A 14 -12.35 1.00 16.90
CA ALA A 14 -11.99 -0.33 16.43
C ALA A 14 -12.51 -0.61 15.01
N LEU A 15 -13.80 -0.30 14.78
CA LEU A 15 -14.42 -0.48 13.47
C LEU A 15 -13.81 0.42 12.40
N ALA A 16 -13.50 1.68 12.73
CA ALA A 16 -12.84 2.58 11.79
C ALA A 16 -11.44 2.06 11.42
N ASN A 17 -10.66 1.61 12.40
CA ASN A 17 -9.33 1.07 12.13
C ASN A 17 -9.41 -0.20 11.26
N GLU A 18 -10.36 -1.09 11.50
CA GLU A 18 -10.55 -2.29 10.69
C GLU A 18 -10.89 -1.96 9.22
N VAL A 19 -11.82 -1.03 9.00
CA VAL A 19 -12.31 -0.69 7.65
C VAL A 19 -11.29 0.11 6.83
N PHE A 20 -10.52 1.00 7.47
CA PHE A 20 -9.61 1.91 6.78
C PHE A 20 -8.14 1.47 6.82
N SER A 21 -7.82 0.37 7.50
CA SER A 21 -6.51 -0.25 7.37
C SER A 21 -6.38 -0.96 6.02
N PRO A 22 -5.22 -0.88 5.35
CA PRO A 22 -5.02 -1.58 4.09
C PRO A 22 -5.24 -3.10 4.27
N PRO A 23 -6.10 -3.73 3.44
CA PRO A 23 -6.30 -5.17 3.51
C PRO A 23 -5.04 -5.92 3.07
N PRO A 24 -4.80 -7.16 3.57
CA PRO A 24 -3.59 -7.92 3.27
C PRO A 24 -3.33 -8.13 1.78
N ALA A 25 -4.40 -8.32 0.99
CA ALA A 25 -4.30 -8.50 -0.45
C ALA A 25 -3.76 -7.25 -1.17
N GLU A 26 -4.18 -6.05 -0.74
CA GLU A 26 -3.70 -4.79 -1.29
C GLU A 26 -2.25 -4.54 -0.91
N LEU A 27 -1.88 -4.85 0.34
CA LEU A 27 -0.50 -4.80 0.81
C LEU A 27 0.41 -5.71 -0.02
N ASN A 28 0.00 -6.96 -0.27
CA ASN A 28 0.78 -7.92 -1.05
C ASN A 28 0.98 -7.45 -2.48
N ARG A 29 -0.07 -6.89 -3.10
CA ARG A 29 0.04 -6.33 -4.45
C ARG A 29 0.99 -5.13 -4.48
N ALA A 30 0.88 -4.23 -3.50
CA ALA A 30 1.75 -3.06 -3.40
C ALA A 30 3.22 -3.47 -3.24
N LYS A 31 3.51 -4.47 -2.40
CA LYS A 31 4.86 -5.05 -2.27
C LYS A 31 5.36 -5.64 -3.59
N GLY A 32 4.55 -6.45 -4.27
CA GLY A 32 4.91 -7.01 -5.57
C GLY A 32 5.21 -5.97 -6.65
N ILE A 33 4.50 -4.83 -6.63
CA ILE A 33 4.79 -3.69 -7.53
C ILE A 33 6.17 -3.10 -7.24
N LEU A 34 6.50 -2.88 -5.96
CA LEU A 34 7.79 -2.31 -5.55
C LEU A 34 8.96 -3.27 -5.85
N ASP A 35 8.76 -4.57 -5.62
CA ASP A 35 9.75 -5.60 -5.95
C ASP A 35 10.01 -5.66 -7.46
N ALA A 36 8.95 -5.64 -8.28
CA ALA A 36 9.08 -5.60 -9.74
C ALA A 36 9.79 -4.34 -10.24
N LEU A 37 9.54 -3.18 -9.60
CA LEU A 37 10.25 -1.93 -9.91
C LEU A 37 11.72 -2.01 -9.54
N ALA A 38 12.05 -2.54 -8.36
CA ALA A 38 13.42 -2.72 -7.91
C ALA A 38 14.19 -3.67 -8.84
N GLU A 39 13.57 -4.77 -9.29
CA GLU A 39 14.15 -5.67 -10.27
C GLU A 39 14.38 -5.02 -11.63
N ALA A 40 13.42 -4.24 -12.14
CA ALA A 40 13.55 -3.55 -13.41
C ALA A 40 14.69 -2.52 -13.35
N GLN A 41 14.79 -1.75 -12.26
CA GLN A 41 15.88 -0.82 -12.02
C GLN A 41 17.24 -1.53 -11.98
N ALA A 42 17.34 -2.66 -11.27
CA ALA A 42 18.57 -3.46 -11.21
C ALA A 42 19.01 -4.01 -12.59
N LYS A 43 18.03 -4.32 -13.46
CA LYS A 43 18.26 -4.77 -14.85
C LYS A 43 18.50 -3.61 -15.83
N GLY A 44 18.47 -2.36 -15.37
CA GLY A 44 18.60 -1.16 -16.21
C GLY A 44 17.40 -0.93 -17.14
N GLN A 45 16.25 -1.52 -16.83
CA GLN A 45 15.03 -1.40 -17.60
C GLN A 45 14.22 -0.19 -17.11
N GLY A 46 13.86 0.71 -18.04
CA GLY A 46 13.07 1.91 -17.73
C GLY A 46 11.59 1.65 -17.45
N ALA A 47 11.12 0.40 -17.59
CA ALA A 47 9.74 0.00 -17.37
C ALA A 47 9.68 -1.34 -16.65
N ALA A 48 8.85 -1.43 -15.60
CA ALA A 48 8.55 -2.66 -14.89
C ALA A 48 7.18 -3.20 -15.30
N GLN A 49 7.00 -4.51 -15.24
CA GLN A 49 5.71 -5.17 -15.47
C GLN A 49 5.42 -6.13 -14.33
N LEU A 50 4.16 -6.17 -13.89
CA LEU A 50 3.64 -7.15 -12.94
C LEU A 50 2.36 -7.75 -13.51
N ASP A 51 2.23 -9.07 -13.49
CA ASP A 51 1.08 -9.81 -14.04
C ASP A 51 0.70 -9.41 -15.48
N GLY A 52 1.71 -9.14 -16.32
CA GLY A 52 1.52 -8.71 -17.70
C GLY A 52 1.00 -7.27 -17.88
N LYS A 53 0.96 -6.47 -16.80
CA LYS A 53 0.62 -5.04 -16.85
C LYS A 53 1.83 -4.18 -16.57
N MET A 54 2.02 -3.15 -17.39
CA MET A 54 3.05 -2.14 -17.17
C MET A 54 2.74 -1.32 -15.92
N ILE A 55 3.76 -1.15 -15.08
CA ILE A 55 3.70 -0.30 -13.90
C ILE A 55 4.10 1.11 -14.34
N ASP A 56 3.17 2.05 -14.21
CA ASP A 56 3.46 3.47 -14.39
C ASP A 56 3.87 4.14 -13.07
N ALA A 57 4.37 5.38 -13.17
CA ALA A 57 4.81 6.15 -12.01
C ALA A 57 3.67 6.42 -11.01
N ALA A 58 2.41 6.49 -11.47
CA ALA A 58 1.27 6.69 -10.59
C ALA A 58 0.99 5.44 -9.75
N SER A 59 1.03 4.26 -10.37
CA SER A 59 0.87 2.95 -9.74
C SER A 59 1.99 2.67 -8.74
N ALA A 60 3.23 3.05 -9.08
CA ALA A 60 4.37 2.97 -8.17
C ALA A 60 4.13 3.79 -6.90
N ARG A 61 3.77 5.08 -7.04
CA ARG A 61 3.49 5.98 -5.91
C ARG A 61 2.33 5.49 -5.04
N MET A 62 1.27 4.95 -5.65
CA MET A 62 0.16 4.35 -4.89
C MET A 62 0.62 3.14 -4.07
N ALA A 63 1.46 2.27 -4.64
CA ALA A 63 2.02 1.13 -3.93
C ALA A 63 2.91 1.56 -2.75
N GLU A 64 3.77 2.57 -2.95
CA GLU A 64 4.58 3.16 -1.87
C GLU A 64 3.71 3.69 -0.73
N ASN A 65 2.63 4.42 -1.04
CA ASN A 65 1.72 4.95 -0.04
C ASN A 65 1.06 3.85 0.80
N VAL A 66 0.57 2.79 0.16
CA VAL A 66 -0.06 1.64 0.86
C VAL A 66 0.92 0.99 1.83
N VAL A 67 2.16 0.73 1.39
CA VAL A 67 3.20 0.11 2.23
C VAL A 67 3.59 1.04 3.38
N ASN A 68 3.73 2.35 3.13
CA ASN A 68 4.04 3.33 4.18
C ASN A 68 2.95 3.40 5.25
N VAL A 69 1.68 3.46 4.87
CA VAL A 69 0.55 3.47 5.81
C VAL A 69 0.57 2.21 6.67
N ALA A 70 0.77 1.04 6.07
CA ALA A 70 0.86 -0.21 6.80
C ALA A 70 2.03 -0.26 7.78
N ASN A 71 3.21 0.26 7.39
CA ASN A 71 4.37 0.35 8.28
C ASN A 71 4.10 1.28 9.47
N ILE A 72 3.44 2.42 9.25
CA ILE A 72 3.06 3.36 10.32
C ILE A 72 2.08 2.71 11.31
N ILE A 73 1.08 1.97 10.80
CA ILE A 73 0.13 1.24 11.63
C ILE A 73 0.85 0.16 12.46
N ALA A 74 1.75 -0.61 11.83
CA ALA A 74 2.53 -1.64 12.51
C ALA A 74 3.41 -1.06 13.63
N ALA A 75 4.06 0.08 13.39
CA ALA A 75 4.89 0.76 14.38
C ALA A 75 4.10 1.36 15.56
N LYS A 76 2.80 1.63 15.40
CA LYS A 76 1.91 2.06 16.50
C LYS A 76 1.36 0.88 17.32
N GLY A 77 1.37 -0.32 16.75
CA GLY A 77 0.88 -1.54 17.40
C GLY A 77 1.93 -2.26 18.25
N SER A 78 3.21 -1.88 18.14
CA SER A 78 4.33 -2.34 18.97
C SER A 78 4.54 -1.44 20.19
#